data_AF-A0AAW4NFV2-F1
#
_entry.id   AF-A0AAW4NFV2-F1
#
_cell.length_a   1.000
_cell.length_b   1.000
_cell.length_c   1.000
_cell.angle_alpha   90.00
_cell.angle_beta   90.00
_cell.angle_gamma   90.00
#
_symmetry.space_group_name_H-M   'P 1'
#
loop_
_entity.id
_entity.type
_entity.pdbx_description
1 polymer ?
#
loop_
_entity_poly.entity_id
_entity_poly.type
_entity_poly.pdbx_seq_one_letter_code
_entity_poly.pdbx_strand_id
1 'polypeptide(L)' 'MKQNTTGIKQLETQADVVSTLYYNIEGKEVEKPTAGVYIIKQLLSNGKIRSRKVFLK' A
#
# COMPACT_ATOMS: atom_id res chain seq x y z
N MET A 1 -8.57 19.30 -24.24
CA MET A 1 -7.42 18.41 -24.51
C MET A 1 -7.34 17.39 -23.39
N LYS A 2 -7.53 16.10 -23.67
CA LYS A 2 -7.38 15.03 -22.68
C LYS A 2 -5.88 14.75 -22.52
N GLN A 3 -5.35 14.95 -21.33
CA GLN A 3 -3.97 14.59 -21.00
C GLN A 3 -3.83 13.07 -21.12
N ASN A 4 -3.08 12.62 -22.12
CA ASN A 4 -2.68 11.22 -22.23
C ASN A 4 -1.73 10.92 -21.07
N THR A 5 -2.23 10.25 -20.04
CA THR A 5 -1.42 9.64 -18.99
C THR A 5 -0.39 8.71 -19.64
N THR A 6 0.90 9.00 -19.47
CA THR A 6 2.01 8.23 -20.04
C THR A 6 1.89 6.76 -19.62
N GLY A 7 1.87 5.83 -20.58
CA GLY A 7 1.57 4.40 -20.35
C GLY A 7 2.39 3.68 -19.27
N ILE A 8 3.55 4.25 -18.88
CA ILE A 8 4.38 3.79 -17.76
C ILE A 8 3.63 3.83 -16.42
N LYS A 9 2.85 4.89 -16.15
CA LYS A 9 2.10 5.03 -14.89
C LYS A 9 0.96 4.01 -14.81
N GLN A 10 0.37 3.67 -15.96
CA GLN A 10 -0.74 2.72 -16.03
C GLN A 10 -0.28 1.29 -15.71
N LEU A 11 0.90 0.88 -16.21
CA LEU A 11 1.48 -0.42 -15.91
C LEU A 11 1.79 -0.61 -14.42
N GLU A 12 2.26 0.43 -13.72
CA GLU A 12 2.46 0.36 -12.27
C GLU A 12 1.15 0.16 -11.51
N THR A 13 0.03 0.63 -12.05
CA THR A 13 -1.28 0.57 -11.39
C THR A 13 -1.97 -0.79 -11.57
N GLN A 14 -1.49 -1.64 -12.48
CA GLN A 14 -2.09 -2.94 -12.82
C GLN A 14 -1.54 -4.12 -12.02
N ALA A 15 -0.61 -3.90 -11.08
CA ALA A 15 -0.06 -4.97 -10.26
C ALA A 15 -0.97 -5.28 -9.07
N ASP A 16 -1.36 -6.56 -8.94
CA ASP A 16 -2.14 -7.07 -7.83
C ASP A 16 -1.34 -7.07 -6.52
N VAL A 17 -2.06 -7.06 -5.39
CA VAL A 17 -1.47 -7.18 -4.05
C VAL A 17 -1.21 -8.66 -3.75
N VAL A 18 0.03 -9.01 -3.44
CA VAL A 18 0.46 -10.38 -3.08
C VAL A 18 0.44 -10.58 -1.57
N SER A 19 0.90 -9.58 -0.81
CA SER A 19 0.87 -9.64 0.65
C SER A 19 0.63 -8.25 1.24
N THR A 20 0.07 -8.22 2.46
CA THR A 20 -0.16 -7.00 3.23
C THR A 20 0.36 -7.19 4.64
N LEU A 21 1.23 -6.29 5.09
CA LEU A 21 1.76 -6.22 6.45
C LEU A 21 1.27 -4.94 7.11
N TYR A 22 1.00 -5.00 8.41
CA TYR A 22 0.52 -3.88 9.21
C TYR A 22 1.50 -3.57 10.31
N TYR A 23 1.83 -2.29 10.49
CA TYR A 23 2.69 -1.84 11.56
C TYR A 23 1.99 -0.78 12.40
N ASN A 24 2.07 -0.92 13.73
CA ASN A 24 1.62 0.12 14.65
C ASN A 24 2.59 1.32 14.64
N ILE A 25 2.27 2.37 15.40
CA ILE A 25 3.12 3.58 15.46
C ILE A 25 4.50 3.36 16.09
N GLU A 26 4.68 2.25 16.83
CA GLU A 26 5.98 1.86 17.38
C GLU A 26 6.84 1.13 16.35
N GLY A 27 6.32 0.88 15.14
CA GLY A 27 7.01 0.13 14.09
C GLY A 27 6.95 -1.39 14.28
N LYS A 28 6.12 -1.90 15.21
CA LYS A 28 5.92 -3.35 15.40
C LYS A 28 4.88 -3.88 14.42
N GLU A 29 5.17 -5.01 13.82
CA GLU A 29 4.22 -5.74 12.99
C GLU A 29 3.07 -6.26 13.86
N VAL A 30 1.84 -6.14 13.34
CA VAL A 30 0.62 -6.63 13.99
C VAL A 30 -0.21 -7.41 12.99
N GLU A 31 -0.94 -8.41 13.47
CA GLU A 31 -1.78 -9.24 12.60
C GLU A 31 -2.96 -8.45 12.01
N LYS A 32 -3.64 -7.66 12.86
CA LYS A 32 -4.83 -6.91 12.46
C LYS A 32 -4.86 -5.52 13.12
N PRO A 33 -4.97 -4.44 12.33
CA PRO A 33 -5.26 -3.11 12.85
C PRO A 33 -6.65 -3.04 13.48
N THR A 34 -6.76 -2.45 14.68
CA THR A 34 -8.05 -2.32 15.38
C THR A 34 -8.56 -0.88 15.39
N ALA A 35 -7.77 0.06 15.93
CA ALA A 35 -8.11 1.48 15.98
C ALA A 35 -6.83 2.33 16.08
N GLY A 36 -6.88 3.55 15.54
CA GLY A 36 -5.74 4.47 15.56
C GLY A 36 -4.91 4.44 14.26
N VAL A 37 -3.65 4.83 14.38
CA VAL A 37 -2.76 5.06 13.23
C VAL A 37 -1.90 3.82 12.95
N TYR A 38 -1.88 3.40 11.69
CA TYR A 38 -1.05 2.27 11.23
C TYR A 38 -0.34 2.60 9.92
N ILE A 39 0.73 1.86 9.66
CA ILE A 39 1.36 1.77 8.33
C ILE A 39 0.94 0.45 7.70
N ILE A 40 0.37 0.53 6.49
CA ILE A 40 0.12 -0.65 5.64
C ILE A 40 1.27 -0.72 4.64
N LYS A 41 1.97 -1.86 4.59
CA LYS A 41 2.93 -2.20 3.53
C LYS A 41 2.37 -3.32 2.66
N GLN A 42 2.28 -3.08 1.35
CA GLN A 42 1.79 -4.05 0.38
C GLN A 42 2.90 -4.43 -0.58
N LEU A 43 3.19 -5.72 -0.70
CA LEU A 43 4.00 -6.28 -1.78
C LEU A 43 3.09 -6.51 -2.98
N LEU A 44 3.50 -6.00 -4.14
CA LEU A 44 2.78 -6.18 -5.39
C LEU A 44 3.39 -7.31 -6.22
N SER A 45 2.61 -7.87 -7.16
CA SER A 45 3.03 -8.98 -8.03
C SER A 45 4.24 -8.65 -8.92
N ASN A 46 4.52 -7.37 -9.15
CA ASN A 46 5.68 -6.88 -9.86
C ASN A 46 6.91 -6.63 -8.96
N GLY A 47 6.89 -7.07 -7.70
CA GLY A 47 7.98 -6.92 -6.73
C GLY A 47 8.07 -5.54 -6.08
N LYS A 48 7.24 -4.56 -6.47
CA LYS A 48 7.23 -3.24 -5.83
C LYS A 48 6.53 -3.29 -4.48
N ILE A 49 6.94 -2.40 -3.58
CA ILE A 49 6.31 -2.20 -2.28
C ILE A 49 5.59 -0.85 -2.27
N ARG A 50 4.32 -0.84 -1.84
CA ARG A 50 3.57 0.37 -1.53
C ARG A 50 3.40 0.50 -0.02
N SER A 51 3.71 1.67 0.53
CA SER A 51 3.51 1.97 1.95
C SER A 51 2.53 3.15 2.10
N ARG A 52 1.55 3.03 3.00
CA ARG A 52 0.63 4.15 3.32
C ARG A 52 0.32 4.21 4.81
N LYS A 53 0.17 5.44 5.32
CA LYS A 53 -0.34 5.69 6.66
C LYS A 53 -1.87 5.72 6.61
N VAL A 54 -2.51 4.99 7.51
CA VAL A 54 -3.97 4.94 7.63
C VAL A 54 -4.38 5.27 9.05
N PHE A 55 -5.55 5.89 9.20
CA PHE A 55 -6.22 6.08 10.47
C PHE A 55 -7.52 5.28 10.46
N LEU A 56 -7.69 4.40 11.44
CA LEU A 56 -8.88 3.57 11.63
C LEU A 56 -9.66 4.13 12.82
N LYS A 57 -10.95 4.40 12.59
CA LYS A 57 -11.89 4.88 13.60
C LYS A 57 -12.44 3.73 14.41
#